data_AF-A0A2A4KNM3-F1
#
_entry.id   AF-A0A2A4KNM3-F1
#
_cell.length_a   1.000
_cell.length_b   1.000
_cell.length_c   1.000
_cell.angle_alpha   90.00
_cell.angle_beta   90.00
_cell.angle_gamma   90.00
#
_symmetry.space_group_name_H-M   'P 1'
#
loop_
_entity.id
_entity.type
_entity.pdbx_description
1 polymer ?
#
loop_
_entity_poly.entity_id
_entity_poly.type
_entity_poly.pdbx_seq_one_letter_code
_entity_poly.pdbx_strand_id
1 'polypeptide(L)'
;MIPLHAPHVRRNAWQVTFDSPASGQRWRYTIPSHHLNQTRDDIRTFARRLHGVVTYGRGRDIVTPEVITDAVFTPPTVCRRRAVDWAALRELRSAPDEGWANDFPHWRRTIEDRTIGFGVSLSDVMAAAALHGAGWDLAPYRDQFGRVNWEMVRADIRHGAMSTLHQTPHGLLWVDHG
;
A
#
# COMPACT_ATOMS: atom_id res chain seq x y z
N MET A 1 -6.46 -8.70 32.71
CA MET A 1 -5.56 -7.70 32.11
C MET A 1 -4.55 -8.48 31.28
N ILE A 2 -4.78 -8.63 29.97
CA ILE A 2 -3.90 -9.42 29.09
C ILE A 2 -2.79 -8.49 28.60
N PRO A 3 -1.51 -8.84 28.73
CA PRO A 3 -0.43 -7.94 28.34
C PRO A 3 -0.45 -7.74 26.83
N LEU A 4 -0.49 -6.48 26.41
CA LEU A 4 -0.21 -6.06 25.03
C LEU A 4 1.26 -6.39 24.73
N HIS A 5 1.51 -7.61 24.23
CA HIS A 5 2.79 -7.91 23.59
C HIS A 5 3.01 -6.90 22.46
N ALA A 6 4.16 -6.22 22.50
CA ALA A 6 4.62 -5.39 21.40
C ALA A 6 4.45 -6.18 20.08
N PRO A 7 3.83 -5.61 19.05
CA PRO A 7 3.54 -6.36 17.84
C PRO A 7 4.87 -6.76 17.21
N HIS A 8 5.21 -8.06 17.29
CA HIS A 8 6.22 -8.63 16.44
C HIS A 8 5.78 -8.36 15.00
N VAL A 9 6.42 -7.38 14.36
CA VAL A 9 6.21 -7.08 12.94
C VAL A 9 6.67 -8.32 12.18
N ARG A 10 5.73 -9.20 11.85
CA ARG A 10 6.02 -10.39 11.04
C ARG A 10 6.44 -9.91 9.66
N ARG A 11 7.68 -10.21 9.30
CA ARG A 11 8.20 -10.03 7.95
C ARG A 11 7.39 -10.89 6.98
N ASN A 12 7.22 -10.40 5.75
CA ASN A 12 6.40 -11.03 4.72
C ASN A 12 4.92 -11.18 5.13
N ALA A 13 4.35 -10.12 5.69
CA ALA A 13 2.96 -10.07 6.11
C ALA A 13 2.32 -8.74 5.77
N TRP A 14 1.00 -8.76 5.64
CA TRP A 14 0.17 -7.59 5.51
C TRP A 14 -0.32 -7.14 6.87
N GLN A 15 -0.25 -5.85 7.12
CA GLN A 15 -0.92 -5.20 8.23
C GLN A 15 -2.12 -4.44 7.69
N VAL A 16 -3.32 -4.82 8.14
CA VAL A 16 -4.57 -4.14 7.78
C VAL A 16 -5.12 -3.46 9.02
N THR A 17 -5.43 -2.18 8.90
CA THR A 17 -6.02 -1.38 9.97
C THR A 17 -7.48 -1.10 9.64
N PHE A 18 -8.37 -1.43 10.57
CA PHE A 18 -9.77 -1.03 10.57
C PHE A 18 -9.95 0.06 11.62
N ASP A 19 -10.64 1.13 11.26
CA ASP A 19 -11.08 2.15 12.20
C ASP A 19 -12.61 2.17 12.22
N SER A 20 -13.19 2.24 13.42
CA SER A 20 -14.62 2.51 13.62
C SER A 20 -14.79 4.02 13.82
N PRO A 21 -15.41 4.73 12.85
CA PRO A 21 -15.60 6.17 12.97
C PRO A 21 -16.50 6.57 14.15
N ALA A 22 -17.46 5.71 14.51
CA ALA A 22 -18.42 6.00 15.56
C ALA A 22 -17.87 5.79 16.98
N SER A 23 -16.97 4.82 17.16
CA SER A 23 -16.42 4.49 18.48
C SER A 23 -14.97 4.97 18.69
N GLY A 24 -14.31 5.41 17.63
CA GLY A 24 -12.87 5.71 17.64
C GLY A 24 -11.98 4.47 17.82
N GLN A 25 -12.57 3.27 17.86
CA GLN A 25 -11.81 2.02 18.01
C GLN A 25 -11.00 1.71 16.76
N ARG A 26 -9.85 1.07 16.99
CA ARG A 26 -8.91 0.65 15.95
C ARG A 26 -8.55 -0.82 16.13
N TRP A 27 -8.66 -1.59 15.06
CA TRP A 27 -8.20 -2.96 14.99
C TRP A 27 -7.07 -3.09 13.98
N ARG A 28 -6.07 -3.90 14.33
CA ARG A 28 -4.95 -4.20 13.45
C ARG A 28 -4.84 -5.70 13.27
N TYR A 29 -4.87 -6.14 12.02
CA TYR A 29 -4.73 -7.54 11.64
C TYR A 29 -3.38 -7.75 10.96
N THR A 30 -2.66 -8.79 11.36
CA THR A 30 -1.46 -9.25 10.66
C THR A 30 -1.82 -10.51 9.88
N ILE A 31 -1.78 -10.42 8.55
CA ILE A 31 -2.13 -11.50 7.63
C ILE A 31 -0.83 -11.96 6.97
N PRO A 32 -0.34 -13.19 7.27
CA PRO A 32 0.85 -13.70 6.63
C PRO A 32 0.67 -13.75 5.11
N SER A 33 1.65 -13.25 4.36
CA SER A 33 1.64 -13.37 2.91
C SER A 33 2.16 -14.74 2.54
N HIS A 34 1.26 -15.72 2.43
CA HIS A 34 1.62 -17.08 2.00
C HIS A 34 2.07 -17.12 0.53
N HIS A 35 1.73 -16.07 -0.24
CA HIS A 35 2.16 -15.88 -1.61
C HIS A 35 2.61 -14.43 -1.85
N LEU A 36 3.67 -14.24 -2.63
CA LEU A 36 4.11 -12.91 -3.11
C LEU A 36 3.18 -12.32 -4.18
N ASN A 37 2.16 -13.09 -4.60
CA ASN A 37 1.22 -12.74 -5.66
C ASN A 37 -0.15 -12.29 -5.12
N GLN A 38 -0.37 -12.28 -3.81
CA GLN A 38 -1.63 -11.79 -3.25
C GLN A 38 -1.74 -10.29 -3.47
N THR A 39 -2.83 -9.88 -4.11
CA THR A 39 -3.11 -8.47 -4.32
C THR A 39 -3.62 -7.84 -3.03
N ARG A 40 -3.53 -6.52 -2.96
CA ARG A 40 -4.14 -5.75 -1.88
C ARG A 40 -5.63 -6.05 -1.71
N ASP A 41 -6.35 -6.23 -2.81
CA ASP A 41 -7.79 -6.46 -2.77
C ASP A 41 -8.13 -7.86 -2.23
N ASP A 42 -7.29 -8.85 -2.50
CA ASP A 42 -7.39 -10.19 -1.89
C ASP A 42 -7.22 -10.09 -0.38
N ILE A 43 -6.20 -9.35 0.08
CA ILE A 43 -5.92 -9.17 1.50
C ILE A 43 -7.02 -8.38 2.20
N ARG A 44 -7.57 -7.35 1.57
CA ARG A 44 -8.70 -6.60 2.14
C ARG A 44 -9.95 -7.46 2.23
N THR A 45 -10.23 -8.25 1.21
CA THR A 45 -11.36 -9.18 1.23
C THR A 45 -11.22 -10.20 2.35
N PHE A 46 -10.02 -10.77 2.52
CA PHE A 46 -9.71 -11.65 3.63
C PHE A 46 -9.83 -10.94 4.99
N ALA A 47 -9.28 -9.74 5.12
CA ALA A 47 -9.32 -8.95 6.34
C ALA A 47 -10.75 -8.59 6.74
N ARG A 48 -11.63 -8.22 5.79
CA ARG A 48 -13.05 -7.95 6.06
C ARG A 48 -13.77 -9.18 6.58
N ARG A 49 -13.51 -10.35 6.00
CA ARG A 49 -14.07 -11.62 6.49
C ARG A 49 -13.60 -11.91 7.91
N LEU A 50 -12.31 -11.77 8.18
CA LEU A 50 -11.72 -11.98 9.50
C LEU A 50 -12.30 -11.00 10.53
N HIS A 51 -12.39 -9.71 10.17
CA HIS A 51 -12.96 -8.67 11.02
C HIS A 51 -14.42 -8.96 11.35
N GLY A 52 -15.22 -9.32 10.34
CA GLY A 52 -16.62 -9.72 10.52
C GLY A 52 -16.78 -10.89 11.49
N VAL A 53 -15.93 -11.91 11.44
CA VAL A 53 -15.96 -13.02 12.43
C VAL A 53 -15.66 -12.53 13.85
N VAL A 54 -14.70 -11.62 14.01
CA VAL A 54 -14.33 -11.06 15.32
C VAL A 54 -15.43 -10.15 15.90
N THR A 55 -16.12 -9.39 15.04
CA THR A 55 -17.14 -8.41 15.47
C THR A 55 -18.55 -9.00 15.53
N TYR A 56 -18.83 -10.12 14.83
CA TYR A 56 -20.14 -10.80 14.84
C TYR A 56 -20.63 -11.15 16.26
N GLY A 57 -19.72 -11.40 17.21
CA GLY A 57 -20.06 -11.69 18.61
C GLY A 57 -20.34 -10.46 19.50
N ARG A 58 -20.23 -9.22 19.00
CA ARG A 58 -20.27 -8.00 19.83
C ARG A 58 -21.59 -7.23 19.83
N GLY A 59 -22.64 -7.78 19.23
CA GLY A 59 -23.98 -7.16 19.26
C GLY A 59 -24.16 -6.08 18.20
N ARG A 60 -25.37 -6.07 17.60
CA ARG A 60 -25.79 -5.16 16.53
C ARG A 60 -26.13 -3.78 17.09
N ASP A 61 -25.13 -2.98 17.45
CA ASP A 61 -25.37 -1.55 17.69
C ASP A 61 -24.79 -0.73 16.55
N ILE A 62 -25.73 -0.17 15.76
CA ILE A 62 -25.59 0.90 14.76
C ILE A 62 -24.32 0.80 13.91
N VAL A 63 -24.48 0.09 12.79
CA VAL A 63 -23.48 -0.19 11.74
C VAL A 63 -23.05 1.10 11.06
N THR A 64 -22.18 1.85 11.72
CA THR A 64 -21.31 2.75 10.96
C THR A 64 -20.31 1.84 10.28
N PRO A 65 -20.21 1.84 8.94
CA PRO A 65 -19.33 0.91 8.26
C PRO A 65 -17.89 1.13 8.74
N GLU A 66 -17.32 0.09 9.35
CA GLU A 66 -15.91 0.07 9.73
C GLU A 66 -15.08 0.16 8.44
N VAL A 67 -14.18 1.13 8.39
CA VAL A 67 -13.44 1.44 7.17
C VAL A 67 -12.03 0.88 7.33
N ILE A 68 -11.57 0.14 6.31
CA ILE A 68 -10.14 -0.15 6.18
C ILE A 68 -9.46 1.16 5.81
N THR A 69 -8.73 1.74 6.76
CA THR A 69 -8.01 3.00 6.59
C THR A 69 -6.60 2.79 6.03
N ASP A 70 -6.03 1.60 6.24
CA ASP A 70 -4.72 1.27 5.70
C ASP A 70 -4.51 -0.24 5.50
N ALA A 71 -3.70 -0.58 4.50
CA ALA A 71 -3.24 -1.92 4.21
C ALA A 71 -1.77 -1.86 3.74
N VAL A 72 -0.86 -2.17 4.66
CA VAL A 72 0.60 -2.04 4.51
C VAL A 72 1.21 -3.42 4.35
N PHE A 73 2.06 -3.61 3.35
CA PHE A 73 2.84 -4.82 3.22
C PHE A 73 4.20 -4.64 3.89
N THR A 74 4.55 -5.55 4.80
CA THR A 74 5.86 -5.58 5.45
C THR A 74 6.75 -6.57 4.69
N PRO A 75 7.61 -6.11 3.77
CA PRO A 75 8.50 -7.00 3.03
C PRO A 75 9.55 -7.63 3.96
N PRO A 76 10.07 -8.82 3.62
CA PRO A 76 11.16 -9.43 4.37
C PRO A 76 12.47 -8.64 4.26
N THR A 77 12.63 -7.90 3.17
CA THR A 77 13.77 -6.99 2.94
C THR A 77 13.26 -5.76 2.21
N VAL A 78 13.39 -4.60 2.85
CA VAL A 78 13.10 -3.30 2.23
C VAL A 78 14.30 -2.91 1.37
N CYS A 79 14.13 -2.80 0.06
CA CYS A 79 15.24 -2.46 -0.85
C CYS A 79 14.73 -1.77 -2.12
N ARG A 80 15.01 -0.47 -2.24
CA ARG A 80 14.59 0.34 -3.40
C ARG A 80 15.10 -0.26 -4.72
N ARG A 81 16.39 -0.58 -4.80
CA ARG A 81 16.99 -1.15 -6.02
C ARG A 81 16.29 -2.44 -6.47
N ARG A 82 16.00 -3.36 -5.54
CA ARG A 82 15.27 -4.60 -5.88
C ARG A 82 13.81 -4.34 -6.23
N ALA A 83 13.18 -3.33 -5.63
CA ALA A 83 11.83 -2.92 -6.01
C ALA A 83 11.79 -2.35 -7.44
N VAL A 84 12.79 -1.54 -7.81
CA VAL A 84 12.98 -1.01 -9.18
C VAL A 84 13.25 -2.15 -10.16
N ASP A 85 14.18 -3.06 -9.87
CA ASP A 85 14.48 -4.22 -10.71
C ASP A 85 13.20 -5.06 -10.94
N TRP A 86 12.41 -5.28 -9.88
CA TRP A 86 11.16 -6.02 -9.96
C TRP A 86 10.11 -5.30 -10.83
N ALA A 87 9.93 -3.99 -10.64
CA ALA A 87 9.00 -3.18 -11.43
C ALA A 87 9.41 -3.14 -12.91
N ALA A 88 10.70 -2.94 -13.20
CA ALA A 88 11.24 -2.98 -14.56
C ALA A 88 11.01 -4.35 -15.23
N LEU A 89 11.23 -5.46 -14.53
CA LEU A 89 10.92 -6.80 -15.07
C LEU A 89 9.42 -7.00 -15.34
N ARG A 90 8.56 -6.39 -14.53
CA ARG A 90 7.11 -6.48 -14.71
C ARG A 90 6.66 -5.69 -15.94
N GLU A 91 7.13 -4.46 -16.10
CA GLU A 91 6.85 -3.63 -17.28
C GLU A 91 7.39 -4.27 -18.55
N LEU A 92 8.63 -4.78 -18.51
CA LEU A 92 9.25 -5.53 -19.62
C LEU A 92 8.36 -6.68 -20.11
N ARG A 93 7.78 -7.45 -19.19
CA ARG A 93 6.87 -8.57 -19.52
C ARG A 93 5.51 -8.14 -20.05
N SER A 94 5.13 -6.89 -19.81
CA SER A 94 3.87 -6.30 -20.27
C SER A 94 4.05 -5.45 -21.54
N ALA A 95 5.28 -5.19 -21.95
CA ALA A 95 5.59 -4.42 -23.15
C ALA A 95 5.26 -5.22 -24.43
N PRO A 96 4.74 -4.56 -25.47
CA PRO A 96 4.60 -5.18 -26.79
C PRO A 96 5.97 -5.57 -27.36
N ASP A 97 5.99 -6.60 -28.20
CA ASP A 97 7.20 -7.26 -28.72
C ASP A 97 7.90 -6.40 -29.81
N GLU A 98 8.37 -5.22 -29.42
CA GLU A 98 9.20 -4.34 -30.25
C GLU A 98 10.68 -4.51 -29.85
N GLY A 99 11.62 -4.50 -30.81
CA GLY A 99 13.02 -4.90 -30.55
C GLY A 99 13.78 -4.13 -29.45
N TRP A 100 13.29 -2.98 -29.00
CA TRP A 100 13.81 -2.21 -27.86
C TRP A 100 13.15 -2.61 -26.51
N ALA A 101 12.01 -3.29 -26.54
CA ALA A 101 11.23 -3.74 -25.40
C ALA A 101 11.86 -4.90 -24.63
N ASN A 102 13.04 -5.39 -25.03
CA ASN A 102 13.80 -6.46 -24.34
C ASN A 102 15.03 -5.95 -23.57
N ASP A 103 15.28 -4.63 -23.53
CA ASP A 103 16.42 -4.05 -22.81
C ASP A 103 16.09 -3.79 -21.33
N PHE A 104 16.30 -4.81 -20.49
CA PHE A 104 16.13 -4.68 -19.04
C PHE A 104 16.95 -3.53 -18.41
N PRO A 105 18.25 -3.32 -18.74
CA PRO A 105 18.98 -2.13 -18.31
C PRO A 105 18.30 -0.80 -18.63
N HIS A 106 17.73 -0.65 -19.84
CA HIS A 106 16.97 0.54 -20.21
C HIS A 106 15.73 0.70 -19.32
N TRP A 107 14.90 -0.34 -19.20
CA TRP A 107 13.70 -0.31 -18.35
C TRP A 107 14.03 -0.01 -16.88
N ARG A 108 15.09 -0.60 -16.34
CA ARG A 108 15.53 -0.34 -14.98
C ARG A 108 15.86 1.14 -14.79
N ARG A 109 16.64 1.73 -15.70
CA ARG A 109 16.98 3.16 -15.65
C ARG A 109 15.72 4.01 -15.76
N THR A 110 14.84 3.70 -16.71
CA THR A 110 13.56 4.41 -16.88
C THR A 110 12.72 4.40 -15.61
N ILE A 111 12.56 3.24 -14.95
CA ILE A 111 11.81 3.15 -13.68
C ILE A 111 12.54 3.89 -12.55
N GLU A 112 13.87 3.79 -12.49
CA GLU A 112 14.67 4.47 -11.46
C GLU A 112 14.54 5.99 -11.55
N ASP A 113 14.73 6.55 -12.75
CA ASP A 113 14.66 7.98 -13.03
C ASP A 113 13.26 8.55 -12.78
N ARG A 114 12.23 7.72 -12.99
CA ARG A 114 10.82 8.06 -12.78
C ARG A 114 10.32 7.79 -11.36
N THR A 115 11.13 7.19 -10.50
CA THR A 115 10.69 6.89 -9.13
C THR A 115 10.74 8.14 -8.27
N ILE A 116 9.56 8.68 -7.93
CA ILE A 116 9.42 9.86 -7.07
C ILE A 116 9.26 9.51 -5.59
N GLY A 117 8.88 8.27 -5.26
CA GLY A 117 8.74 7.85 -3.86
C GLY A 117 8.96 6.36 -3.65
N PHE A 118 9.54 6.00 -2.51
CA PHE A 118 9.74 4.62 -2.08
C PHE A 118 9.53 4.46 -0.58
N GLY A 119 8.84 3.40 -0.17
CA GLY A 119 8.57 3.13 1.24
C GLY A 119 7.92 1.78 1.47
N VAL A 120 7.47 1.49 2.70
CA VAL A 120 6.70 0.27 2.99
C VAL A 120 5.19 0.53 3.04
N SER A 121 4.80 1.79 3.28
CA SER A 121 3.43 2.29 3.25
C SER A 121 3.26 3.44 2.25
N LEU A 122 2.01 3.81 1.95
CA LEU A 122 1.74 4.99 1.12
C LEU A 122 2.16 6.28 1.83
N SER A 123 2.03 6.35 3.16
CA SER A 123 2.52 7.48 3.95
C SER A 123 4.03 7.67 3.77
N ASP A 124 4.82 6.58 3.80
CA ASP A 124 6.27 6.65 3.61
C ASP A 124 6.62 7.12 2.19
N VAL A 125 5.92 6.58 1.18
CA VAL A 125 6.09 6.96 -0.22
C VAL A 125 5.80 8.44 -0.44
N MET A 126 4.72 8.95 0.16
CA MET A 126 4.33 10.37 0.08
C MET A 126 5.33 11.27 0.81
N ALA A 127 5.79 10.86 1.99
CA ALA A 127 6.83 11.58 2.72
C ALA A 127 8.15 11.63 1.92
N ALA A 128 8.52 10.53 1.25
CA ALA A 128 9.66 10.49 0.35
C ALA A 128 9.47 11.40 -0.86
N ALA A 129 8.29 11.39 -1.49
CA ALA A 129 7.98 12.25 -2.64
C ALA A 129 7.98 13.74 -2.29
N ALA A 130 7.53 14.11 -1.09
CA ALA A 130 7.56 15.49 -0.61
C ALA A 130 8.99 16.06 -0.55
N LEU A 131 10.00 15.23 -0.25
CA LEU A 131 11.42 15.62 -0.26
C LEU A 131 11.92 15.97 -1.67
N HIS A 132 11.26 15.44 -2.71
CA HIS A 132 11.58 15.69 -4.11
C HIS A 132 10.77 16.84 -4.72
N GLY A 133 10.13 17.67 -3.90
CA GLY A 133 9.35 18.82 -4.37
C GLY A 133 7.98 18.49 -4.94
N ALA A 134 7.57 17.22 -4.93
CA ALA A 134 6.21 16.79 -5.23
C ALA A 134 5.31 17.05 -4.00
N GLY A 135 5.03 18.34 -3.74
CA GLY A 135 4.14 18.76 -2.68
C GLY A 135 2.69 18.42 -3.01
N TRP A 136 2.19 17.32 -2.45
CA TRP A 136 0.76 16.99 -2.53
C TRP A 136 0.02 17.55 -1.31
N ASP A 137 -0.99 18.37 -1.55
CA ASP A 137 -1.93 18.73 -0.50
C ASP A 137 -2.79 17.51 -0.09
N LEU A 138 -2.55 17.02 1.13
CA LEU A 138 -3.31 15.90 1.70
C LEU A 138 -4.60 16.36 2.39
N ALA A 139 -4.85 17.66 2.55
CA ALA A 139 -6.02 18.17 3.24
C ALA A 139 -7.37 17.67 2.68
N PRO A 140 -7.57 17.57 1.34
CA PRO A 140 -8.82 17.06 0.77
C PRO A 140 -9.13 15.60 1.13
N TYR A 141 -8.10 14.84 1.50
CA TYR A 141 -8.23 13.43 1.85
C TYR A 141 -8.39 13.19 3.34
N ARG A 142 -8.44 14.24 4.16
CA ARG A 142 -8.62 14.09 5.60
C ARG A 142 -10.08 13.90 5.95
N ASP A 143 -10.36 12.95 6.85
CA ASP A 143 -11.67 12.82 7.46
C ASP A 143 -11.90 13.92 8.53
N GLN A 144 -13.11 13.95 9.11
CA GLN A 144 -13.47 14.90 10.17
C GLN A 144 -12.59 14.80 11.44
N PHE A 145 -11.78 13.74 11.57
CA PHE A 145 -10.86 13.52 12.68
C PHE A 145 -9.40 13.84 12.28
N GLY A 146 -9.19 14.44 11.11
CA GLY A 146 -7.87 14.82 10.59
C GLY A 146 -7.03 13.68 10.05
N ARG A 147 -7.60 12.46 9.92
CA ARG A 147 -6.89 11.27 9.43
C ARG A 147 -6.95 11.22 7.91
N VAL A 148 -5.82 10.94 7.27
CA VAL A 148 -5.73 10.84 5.80
C VAL A 148 -6.35 9.53 5.32
N ASN A 149 -7.29 9.62 4.39
CA ASN A 149 -7.84 8.51 3.65
C ASN A 149 -6.90 8.12 2.51
N TRP A 150 -5.96 7.24 2.83
CA TRP A 150 -4.95 6.73 1.88
C TRP A 150 -5.55 5.96 0.69
N GLU A 151 -6.82 5.53 0.75
CA GLU A 151 -7.52 4.97 -0.41
C GLU A 151 -7.81 6.01 -1.47
N MET A 152 -8.35 7.16 -1.05
CA MET A 152 -8.67 8.24 -1.97
C MET A 152 -7.40 8.81 -2.59
N VAL A 153 -6.34 9.00 -1.79
CA VAL A 153 -5.01 9.40 -2.31
C VAL A 153 -4.55 8.41 -3.39
N ARG A 154 -4.62 7.10 -3.13
CA ARG A 154 -4.21 6.07 -4.10
C ARG A 154 -5.10 6.05 -5.35
N ALA A 155 -6.41 6.25 -5.20
CA ALA A 155 -7.34 6.31 -6.32
C ALA A 155 -6.97 7.51 -7.21
N ASP A 156 -6.67 8.66 -6.61
CA ASP A 156 -6.28 9.87 -7.32
C ASP A 156 -4.89 9.73 -7.97
N ILE A 157 -3.92 9.07 -7.32
CA ILE A 157 -2.64 8.68 -7.95
C ILE A 157 -2.88 7.95 -9.28
N ARG A 158 -3.83 7.02 -9.28
CA ARG A 158 -4.15 6.18 -10.45
C ARG A 158 -5.01 6.90 -11.49
N HIS A 159 -5.82 7.87 -11.09
CA HIS A 159 -6.81 8.51 -11.95
C HIS A 159 -6.31 9.83 -12.56
N GLY A 160 -5.58 10.63 -11.77
CA GLY A 160 -5.20 12.00 -12.13
C GLY A 160 -3.73 12.19 -12.53
N ALA A 161 -2.82 11.32 -12.10
CA ALA A 161 -1.41 11.42 -12.45
C ALA A 161 -1.08 10.31 -13.44
N MET A 162 -0.25 10.58 -14.45
CA MET A 162 0.33 9.55 -15.30
C MET A 162 1.30 8.67 -14.50
N SER A 163 0.90 8.14 -13.33
CA SER A 163 1.81 7.55 -12.36
C SER A 163 1.29 6.20 -11.87
N THR A 164 2.21 5.27 -11.64
CA THR A 164 1.89 3.94 -11.16
C THR A 164 2.47 3.73 -9.77
N LEU A 165 1.69 3.09 -8.92
CA LEU A 165 2.14 2.65 -7.61
C LEU A 165 2.39 1.14 -7.64
N HIS A 166 3.64 0.73 -7.80
CA HIS A 166 4.04 -0.67 -7.78
C HIS A 166 4.19 -1.15 -6.35
N GLN A 167 3.35 -2.12 -5.99
CA GLN A 167 3.59 -2.91 -4.81
C GLN A 167 4.50 -4.09 -5.15
N THR A 168 5.66 -4.15 -4.52
CA THR A 168 6.69 -5.17 -4.77
C THR A 168 6.97 -6.00 -3.51
N PRO A 169 7.62 -7.17 -3.64
CA PRO A 169 8.16 -7.92 -2.51
C PRO A 169 9.20 -7.16 -1.67
N HIS A 170 9.66 -6.00 -2.12
CA HIS A 170 10.74 -5.21 -1.52
C HIS A 170 10.30 -3.83 -1.04
N GLY A 171 9.02 -3.49 -1.18
CA GLY A 171 8.45 -2.20 -0.81
C GLY A 171 7.43 -1.69 -1.84
N LEU A 172 6.94 -0.49 -1.59
CA LEU A 172 6.03 0.27 -2.43
C LEU A 172 6.83 1.32 -3.20
N LEU A 173 6.64 1.37 -4.51
CA LEU A 173 7.32 2.27 -5.43
C LEU A 173 6.26 3.16 -6.10
N TRP A 174 6.48 4.47 -6.10
CA TRP A 174 5.69 5.40 -6.90
C TRP A 174 6.53 5.88 -8.09
N VAL A 175 6.04 5.56 -9.28
CA VAL A 175 6.69 5.82 -10.57
C VAL A 175 5.82 6.79 -11.34
N ASP A 176 6.42 7.87 -11.81
CA ASP A 176 5.79 8.87 -12.66
C ASP A 176 6.05 8.58 -14.16
N HIS A 177 5.04 8.59 -15.01
CA HIS A 177 5.14 8.26 -16.45
C HIS A 177 4.95 9.47 -17.37
N GLY A 178 4.76 10.69 -16.84
CA GLY A 178 4.62 11.90 -17.65
C GLY A 178 4.41 13.15 -16.82
#